data_AF-A0A8S7LA82-F1
#
_entry.id   AF-A0A8S7LA82-F1
#
_cell.length_a   1.000
_cell.length_b   1.000
_cell.length_c   1.000
_cell.angle_alpha   90.00
_cell.angle_beta   90.00
_cell.angle_gamma   90.00
#
_symmetry.space_group_name_H-M   'P 1'
#
loop_
_entity.id
_entity.type
_entity.pdbx_description
1 polymer ?
#
loop_
_entity_poly.entity_id
_entity_poly.type
_entity_poly.pdbx_seq_one_letter_code
_entity_poly.pdbx_strand_id
1 'polypeptide(L)'
;FDKSAYPKLAAAYPSGVIPDMRGWTIKGKPASGRAVLSQEQDGIKSHTHSASASSTDLGTKTTSSFDYGTKSTNNTGAHTHSLSGSTNAAGNHSHRDGRRFNPSVFKDTYQYGYTSSGQNTWGVQGSVGMSTGWLANTSTDGNHSHSLSGTAASAGAHAHTVGIGAHTHSVAIGSHGHTITVNAAGNAENTVKNIAFNYIVRLA
;
A
#
# COMPACT_ATOMS: atom_id res chain seq x y z
N PHE A 1 -63.61 67.87 -15.51
CA PHE A 1 -64.88 68.57 -15.26
C PHE A 1 -64.74 70.03 -15.69
N ASP A 2 -65.85 70.71 -15.96
CA ASP A 2 -65.84 72.15 -16.28
C ASP A 2 -65.63 72.97 -14.99
N LYS A 3 -64.55 73.75 -14.94
CA LYS A 3 -64.18 74.53 -13.76
C LYS A 3 -65.12 75.72 -13.50
N SER A 4 -65.70 76.28 -14.55
CA SER A 4 -66.62 77.43 -14.44
C SER A 4 -67.98 76.99 -13.91
N ALA A 5 -68.44 75.79 -14.29
CA ALA A 5 -69.69 75.21 -13.81
C ALA A 5 -69.62 74.78 -12.32
N TYR A 6 -68.45 74.36 -11.85
CA TYR A 6 -68.25 73.84 -10.49
C TYR A 6 -67.12 74.58 -9.74
N PRO A 7 -67.32 75.85 -9.35
CA PRO A 7 -66.26 76.68 -8.78
C PRO A 7 -65.73 76.16 -7.43
N LYS A 8 -66.59 75.56 -6.58
CA LYS A 8 -66.16 74.93 -5.32
C LYS A 8 -65.31 73.69 -5.54
N LEU A 9 -65.65 72.87 -6.54
CA LEU A 9 -64.87 71.70 -6.91
C LEU A 9 -63.54 72.11 -7.56
N ALA A 10 -63.53 73.18 -8.36
CA ALA A 10 -62.32 73.75 -8.93
C ALA A 10 -61.36 74.31 -7.86
N ALA A 11 -61.87 74.79 -6.73
CA ALA A 11 -61.02 75.18 -5.60
C ALA A 11 -60.32 73.97 -4.95
N ALA A 12 -60.99 72.82 -4.87
CA ALA A 12 -60.41 71.57 -4.36
C ALA A 12 -59.47 70.89 -5.37
N TYR A 13 -59.81 70.94 -6.66
CA TYR A 13 -59.06 70.32 -7.76
C TYR A 13 -58.79 71.35 -8.88
N PRO A 14 -57.76 72.22 -8.73
CA PRO A 14 -57.48 73.29 -9.68
C PRO A 14 -57.16 72.82 -11.11
N SER A 15 -56.74 71.56 -11.26
CA SER A 15 -56.47 70.92 -12.55
C SER A 15 -57.74 70.69 -13.39
N GLY A 16 -58.93 70.69 -12.79
CA GLY A 16 -60.16 70.28 -13.46
C GLY A 16 -60.30 68.75 -13.62
N VAL A 17 -59.47 67.97 -12.93
CA VAL A 17 -59.46 66.50 -12.99
C VAL A 17 -59.74 65.93 -11.60
N ILE A 18 -60.75 65.08 -11.50
CA ILE A 18 -61.04 64.32 -10.27
C ILE A 18 -60.08 63.12 -10.24
N PRO A 19 -59.36 62.87 -9.13
CA PRO A 19 -58.48 61.71 -9.01
C PRO A 19 -59.25 60.38 -9.18
N ASP A 20 -58.64 59.43 -9.89
CA ASP A 20 -59.13 58.05 -9.90
C ASP A 20 -58.74 57.37 -8.59
N MET A 21 -59.74 57.03 -7.77
CA MET A 21 -59.56 56.41 -6.46
C MET A 21 -59.80 54.90 -6.48
N ARG A 22 -60.04 54.28 -7.64
CA ARG A 22 -60.21 52.82 -7.73
C ARG A 22 -58.91 52.11 -7.37
N GLY A 23 -58.97 51.20 -6.40
CA GLY A 23 -57.79 50.48 -5.89
C GLY A 23 -56.87 51.29 -4.97
N TRP A 24 -57.16 52.57 -4.71
CA TRP A 24 -56.31 53.44 -3.89
C TRP A 24 -56.79 53.56 -2.44
N THR A 25 -55.85 53.56 -1.51
CA THR A 25 -56.10 53.90 -0.10
C THR A 25 -55.62 55.33 0.20
N ILE A 26 -56.42 56.11 0.94
CA ILE A 26 -56.04 57.46 1.34
C ILE A 26 -54.98 57.40 2.45
N LYS A 27 -53.82 58.03 2.20
CA LYS A 27 -52.75 58.25 3.18
C LYS A 27 -52.59 59.75 3.41
N GLY A 28 -52.53 60.16 4.67
CA GLY A 28 -52.30 61.56 5.03
C GLY A 28 -50.99 62.07 4.42
N LYS A 29 -51.00 63.28 3.86
CA LYS A 29 -49.80 63.88 3.28
C LYS A 29 -48.74 64.02 4.39
N PRO A 30 -47.54 63.45 4.23
CA PRO A 30 -46.48 63.63 5.20
C PRO A 30 -46.07 65.11 5.29
N ALA A 31 -45.38 65.47 6.39
CA ALA A 31 -44.89 66.83 6.61
C ALA A 31 -44.01 67.30 5.44
N SER A 32 -43.17 66.42 4.90
CA SER A 32 -42.27 66.67 3.77
C SER A 32 -42.18 65.45 2.85
N GLY A 33 -41.53 65.61 1.69
CA GLY A 33 -41.19 64.51 0.78
C GLY A 33 -42.30 64.04 -0.17
N ARG A 34 -43.52 64.58 -0.08
CA ARG A 34 -44.62 64.29 -1.02
C ARG A 34 -45.53 65.50 -1.28
N ALA A 35 -45.99 65.62 -2.52
CA ALA A 35 -47.02 66.57 -2.93
C ALA A 35 -48.43 66.01 -2.68
N VAL A 36 -49.41 66.90 -2.56
CA VAL A 36 -50.86 66.56 -2.50
C VAL A 36 -51.25 65.83 -3.79
N LEU A 37 -52.08 64.78 -3.68
CA LEU A 37 -52.53 63.91 -4.78
C LEU A 37 -51.43 63.12 -5.52
N SER A 38 -50.19 63.11 -5.02
CA SER A 38 -49.17 62.18 -5.51
C SER A 38 -49.58 60.72 -5.22
N GLN A 39 -49.22 59.79 -6.11
CA GLN A 39 -49.43 58.36 -5.92
C GLN A 39 -48.18 57.69 -5.33
N GLU A 40 -48.37 56.62 -4.59
CA GLU A 40 -47.30 55.81 -3.98
C GLU A 40 -47.72 54.35 -4.08
N GLN A 41 -46.93 53.53 -4.79
CA GLN A 41 -47.23 52.10 -4.92
C GLN A 41 -47.02 51.36 -3.60
N ASP A 42 -47.66 50.20 -3.48
CA ASP A 42 -47.47 49.29 -2.38
C ASP A 42 -46.03 48.73 -2.34
N GLY A 43 -45.60 48.30 -1.16
CA GLY A 43 -44.25 47.77 -0.98
C GLY A 43 -44.07 47.10 0.37
N ILE A 44 -43.22 46.09 0.39
CA ILE A 44 -42.83 45.37 1.61
C ILE A 44 -41.67 46.12 2.28
N LYS A 45 -41.74 46.26 3.60
CA LYS A 45 -40.63 46.83 4.38
C LYS A 45 -39.39 45.91 4.27
N SER A 46 -38.21 46.52 4.12
CA SER A 46 -36.93 45.78 4.13
C SER A 46 -36.83 44.88 5.37
N HIS A 47 -36.51 43.61 5.15
CA HIS A 47 -36.35 42.60 6.19
C HIS A 47 -35.42 41.48 5.71
N THR A 48 -34.97 40.64 6.64
CA THR A 48 -34.17 39.45 6.39
C THR A 48 -34.78 38.25 7.11
N HIS A 49 -34.36 37.04 6.73
CA HIS A 49 -34.72 35.78 7.39
C HIS A 49 -33.45 35.09 7.88
N SER A 50 -33.55 34.35 8.98
CA SER A 50 -32.56 33.31 9.29
C SER A 50 -32.83 32.08 8.43
N ALA A 51 -31.76 31.40 8.03
CA ALA A 51 -31.84 30.15 7.29
C ALA A 51 -30.82 29.16 7.84
N SER A 52 -31.10 27.88 7.70
CA SER A 52 -30.21 26.79 8.09
C SER A 52 -30.14 25.74 6.99
N ALA A 53 -29.01 25.02 6.93
CA ALA A 53 -28.84 23.84 6.10
C ALA A 53 -28.76 22.62 7.00
N SER A 54 -29.38 21.51 6.59
CA SER A 54 -29.26 20.24 7.29
C SER A 54 -27.88 19.62 7.09
N SER A 55 -27.37 18.96 8.13
CA SER A 55 -26.16 18.13 8.00
C SER A 55 -26.40 16.99 6.99
N THR A 56 -25.38 16.67 6.19
CA THR A 56 -25.41 15.59 5.20
C THR A 56 -24.23 14.66 5.43
N ASP A 57 -24.51 13.39 5.72
CA ASP A 57 -23.50 12.33 5.75
C ASP A 57 -23.28 11.78 4.33
N LEU A 58 -22.06 11.87 3.81
CA LEU A 58 -21.71 11.36 2.48
C LEU A 58 -21.46 9.84 2.49
N GLY A 59 -21.34 9.21 3.67
CA GLY A 59 -21.11 7.78 3.86
C GLY A 59 -19.73 7.29 3.41
N THR A 60 -19.46 5.99 3.63
CA THR A 60 -18.18 5.36 3.32
C THR A 60 -17.97 5.20 1.80
N LYS A 61 -16.71 5.32 1.37
CA LYS A 61 -16.26 5.10 -0.02
C LYS A 61 -15.08 4.14 -0.02
N THR A 62 -15.05 3.21 -0.97
CA THR A 62 -13.93 2.29 -1.15
C THR A 62 -12.94 2.88 -2.14
N THR A 63 -11.65 2.72 -1.87
CA THR A 63 -10.58 3.09 -2.80
C THR A 63 -10.52 2.12 -3.96
N SER A 64 -9.80 2.47 -5.03
CA SER A 64 -9.43 1.53 -6.08
C SER A 64 -8.52 0.41 -5.54
N SER A 65 -8.45 -0.70 -6.26
CA SER A 65 -7.53 -1.80 -5.95
C SER A 65 -6.10 -1.46 -6.35
N PHE A 66 -5.13 -1.91 -5.55
CA PHE A 66 -3.69 -1.81 -5.81
C PHE A 66 -3.02 -3.13 -5.46
N ASP A 67 -2.22 -3.68 -6.39
CA ASP A 67 -1.49 -4.92 -6.22
C ASP A 67 0.02 -4.68 -6.25
N TYR A 68 0.72 -5.06 -5.18
CA TYR A 68 2.18 -4.98 -5.11
C TYR A 68 2.87 -6.02 -5.99
N GLY A 69 2.17 -7.08 -6.40
CA GLY A 69 2.72 -8.21 -7.14
C GLY A 69 3.74 -9.02 -6.33
N THR A 70 4.66 -9.70 -7.03
CA THR A 70 5.76 -10.45 -6.42
C THR A 70 6.98 -9.56 -6.20
N LYS A 71 7.62 -9.69 -5.03
CA LYS A 71 8.89 -9.03 -4.71
C LYS A 71 9.98 -10.08 -4.49
N SER A 72 11.18 -9.82 -4.99
CA SER A 72 12.35 -10.67 -4.79
C SER A 72 13.19 -10.18 -3.61
N THR A 73 13.87 -11.10 -2.94
CA THR A 73 14.88 -10.77 -1.91
C THR A 73 16.25 -10.55 -2.56
N ASN A 74 17.20 -10.03 -1.79
CA ASN A 74 18.60 -9.99 -2.21
C ASN A 74 19.23 -11.40 -2.22
N ASN A 75 20.33 -11.57 -2.96
CA ASN A 75 21.11 -12.81 -2.97
C ASN A 75 22.07 -12.86 -1.77
N THR A 76 21.97 -13.91 -0.95
CA THR A 76 22.84 -14.15 0.21
C THR A 76 22.86 -15.67 0.54
N GLY A 77 23.66 -16.07 1.54
CA GLY A 77 23.67 -17.44 2.07
C GLY A 77 24.79 -18.35 1.53
N ALA A 78 25.68 -17.83 0.67
CA ALA A 78 26.86 -18.56 0.25
C ALA A 78 27.81 -18.80 1.44
N HIS A 79 28.19 -20.06 1.66
CA HIS A 79 29.12 -20.47 2.71
C HIS A 79 29.85 -21.76 2.29
N THR A 80 30.94 -22.07 3.00
CA THR A 80 31.78 -23.26 2.74
C THR A 80 31.82 -24.18 3.95
N HIS A 81 32.01 -25.48 3.71
CA HIS A 81 32.24 -26.48 4.75
C HIS A 81 33.68 -27.03 4.68
N SER A 82 34.20 -27.51 5.81
CA SER A 82 35.48 -28.22 5.90
C SER A 82 35.24 -29.72 6.04
N LEU A 83 36.07 -30.54 5.38
CA LEU A 83 36.00 -32.00 5.43
C LEU A 83 37.32 -32.57 5.96
N SER A 84 37.24 -33.52 6.91
CA SER A 84 38.37 -34.32 7.37
C SER A 84 37.88 -35.74 7.71
N GLY A 85 38.74 -36.73 7.56
CA GLY A 85 38.42 -38.13 7.85
C GLY A 85 39.62 -39.05 7.68
N SER A 86 39.47 -40.29 8.14
CA SER A 86 40.46 -41.35 8.00
C SER A 86 39.87 -42.48 7.14
N THR A 87 40.70 -43.10 6.31
CA THR A 87 40.32 -44.30 5.56
C THR A 87 40.47 -45.57 6.42
N ASN A 88 39.85 -46.67 5.99
CA ASN A 88 40.07 -47.97 6.64
C ASN A 88 41.52 -48.45 6.43
N ALA A 89 42.05 -49.25 7.36
CA ALA A 89 43.37 -49.87 7.23
C ALA A 89 43.34 -50.98 6.16
N ALA A 90 44.22 -50.89 5.16
CA ALA A 90 44.33 -51.85 4.06
C ALA A 90 45.77 -51.85 3.50
N GLY A 91 46.06 -52.74 2.54
CA GLY A 91 47.36 -52.78 1.84
C GLY A 91 48.38 -53.80 2.38
N ASN A 92 47.96 -54.76 3.20
CA ASN A 92 48.83 -55.87 3.62
C ASN A 92 49.22 -56.72 2.39
N HIS A 93 50.51 -56.85 2.12
CA HIS A 93 51.05 -57.66 1.02
C HIS A 93 52.44 -58.23 1.38
N SER A 94 52.94 -59.15 0.56
CA SER A 94 54.28 -59.74 0.68
C SER A 94 54.97 -59.80 -0.68
N HIS A 95 56.31 -59.76 -0.68
CA HIS A 95 57.12 -59.96 -1.87
C HIS A 95 57.83 -61.32 -1.81
N ARG A 96 58.12 -61.90 -2.99
CA ARG A 96 58.93 -63.11 -3.13
C ARG A 96 60.33 -62.73 -3.62
N ASP A 97 61.35 -63.12 -2.88
CA ASP A 97 62.75 -62.92 -3.27
C ASP A 97 63.20 -63.99 -4.30
N GLY A 98 63.82 -63.55 -5.39
CA GLY A 98 64.13 -64.36 -6.57
C GLY A 98 65.61 -64.69 -6.77
N ARG A 99 66.42 -64.70 -5.70
CA ARG A 99 67.87 -64.99 -5.77
C ARG A 99 68.13 -66.38 -6.36
N ARG A 100 68.67 -66.42 -7.59
CA ARG A 100 69.20 -67.63 -8.22
C ARG A 100 70.69 -67.73 -7.92
N PHE A 101 71.06 -68.63 -7.02
CA PHE A 101 72.47 -68.95 -6.79
C PHE A 101 72.99 -69.86 -7.89
N ASN A 102 74.22 -69.61 -8.34
CA ASN A 102 74.88 -70.43 -9.35
C ASN A 102 75.05 -71.87 -8.79
N PRO A 103 74.41 -72.89 -9.40
CA PRO A 103 74.37 -74.25 -8.85
C PRO A 103 75.74 -74.95 -8.85
N SER A 104 76.75 -74.37 -9.51
CA SER A 104 78.12 -74.90 -9.45
C SER A 104 78.86 -74.59 -8.14
N VAL A 105 78.32 -73.73 -7.26
CA VAL A 105 78.93 -73.36 -5.96
C VAL A 105 78.01 -73.67 -4.76
N PHE A 106 76.69 -73.59 -4.92
CA PHE A 106 75.71 -73.90 -3.86
C PHE A 106 74.80 -75.03 -4.31
N LYS A 107 75.13 -76.27 -3.91
CA LYS A 107 74.52 -77.47 -4.51
C LYS A 107 73.12 -77.83 -3.99
N ASP A 108 72.64 -77.23 -2.88
CA ASP A 108 71.35 -77.58 -2.27
C ASP A 108 70.67 -76.40 -1.56
N THR A 109 70.46 -75.25 -2.24
CA THR A 109 69.71 -74.14 -1.61
C THR A 109 68.92 -73.32 -2.64
N TYR A 110 67.69 -73.76 -2.93
CA TYR A 110 66.68 -72.91 -3.54
C TYR A 110 65.92 -72.18 -2.44
N GLN A 111 66.23 -70.90 -2.21
CA GLN A 111 65.53 -70.07 -1.23
C GLN A 111 64.42 -69.26 -1.91
N TYR A 112 63.22 -69.84 -2.07
CA TYR A 112 62.01 -69.09 -2.40
C TYR A 112 61.35 -68.59 -1.10
N GLY A 113 61.92 -67.56 -0.47
CA GLY A 113 61.37 -66.95 0.74
C GLY A 113 60.25 -65.95 0.43
N TYR A 114 59.19 -65.96 1.25
CA TYR A 114 58.26 -64.84 1.39
C TYR A 114 58.49 -64.22 2.78
N THR A 115 58.44 -62.90 2.88
CA THR A 115 58.30 -62.18 4.15
C THR A 115 56.96 -61.47 4.14
N SER A 116 56.03 -61.93 4.96
CA SER A 116 54.74 -61.29 5.20
C SER A 116 54.74 -60.78 6.64
N SER A 117 54.55 -59.47 6.83
CA SER A 117 54.27 -58.90 8.15
C SER A 117 52.76 -58.78 8.31
N GLY A 118 52.14 -59.84 8.85
CA GLY A 118 50.73 -59.93 9.20
C GLY A 118 50.49 -61.14 10.12
N GLN A 119 49.56 -61.04 11.07
CA GLN A 119 49.49 -61.91 12.24
C GLN A 119 49.48 -63.42 11.92
N ASN A 120 50.41 -64.13 12.57
CA ASN A 120 50.47 -65.58 12.82
C ASN A 120 50.54 -66.54 11.61
N THR A 121 51.70 -66.61 10.93
CA THR A 121 52.51 -67.84 10.69
C THR A 121 53.76 -67.47 9.88
N TRP A 122 54.95 -67.52 10.50
CA TRP A 122 56.23 -67.22 9.86
C TRP A 122 56.93 -68.52 9.44
N GLY A 123 56.87 -68.89 8.16
CA GLY A 123 57.53 -70.11 7.66
C GLY A 123 58.39 -69.83 6.44
N VAL A 124 59.72 -69.83 6.60
CA VAL A 124 60.66 -69.90 5.47
C VAL A 124 60.98 -71.38 5.23
N GLN A 125 60.54 -71.94 4.11
CA GLN A 125 61.05 -73.24 3.67
C GLN A 125 62.40 -73.03 2.96
N GLY A 126 63.50 -73.48 3.57
CA GLY A 126 64.81 -73.60 2.91
C GLY A 126 66.04 -72.99 3.60
N SER A 127 65.96 -72.46 4.82
CA SER A 127 67.16 -71.99 5.55
C SER A 127 67.83 -73.15 6.30
N VAL A 128 68.88 -73.75 5.74
CA VAL A 128 69.68 -74.74 6.48
C VAL A 128 70.68 -74.00 7.38
N GLY A 129 70.46 -74.04 8.69
CA GLY A 129 71.46 -73.66 9.72
C GLY A 129 71.43 -72.22 10.26
N MET A 130 70.48 -71.37 9.89
CA MET A 130 70.37 -69.99 10.42
C MET A 130 69.02 -69.76 11.11
N SER A 131 69.03 -69.23 12.34
CA SER A 131 67.79 -68.88 13.04
C SER A 131 67.16 -67.59 12.48
N THR A 132 65.85 -67.47 12.58
CA THR A 132 65.02 -66.38 12.02
C THR A 132 65.48 -64.97 12.46
N GLY A 133 66.26 -64.87 13.55
CA GLY A 133 66.78 -63.61 14.09
C GLY A 133 67.98 -63.01 13.33
N TRP A 134 68.52 -63.69 12.31
CA TRP A 134 69.72 -63.25 11.57
C TRP A 134 69.46 -62.82 10.11
N LEU A 135 68.19 -62.71 9.69
CA LEU A 135 67.85 -62.28 8.34
C LEU A 135 67.68 -60.75 8.33
N ALA A 136 68.35 -60.07 7.40
CA ALA A 136 68.18 -58.64 7.21
C ALA A 136 66.76 -58.34 6.70
N ASN A 137 66.06 -57.42 7.36
CA ASN A 137 64.86 -56.82 6.80
C ASN A 137 65.21 -56.09 5.50
N THR A 138 64.27 -56.04 4.57
CA THR A 138 64.34 -55.09 3.46
C THR A 138 64.37 -53.65 4.00
N SER A 139 64.87 -52.71 3.22
CA SER A 139 64.76 -51.28 3.53
C SER A 139 63.30 -50.85 3.75
N THR A 140 63.11 -49.76 4.49
CA THR A 140 61.79 -49.15 4.70
C THR A 140 61.38 -48.37 3.45
N ASP A 141 60.83 -49.08 2.48
CA ASP A 141 60.29 -48.53 1.24
C ASP A 141 58.75 -48.70 1.21
N GLY A 142 58.05 -47.87 0.45
CA GLY A 142 56.59 -47.97 0.27
C GLY A 142 55.76 -46.87 0.93
N ASN A 143 56.37 -45.78 1.41
CA ASN A 143 55.63 -44.58 1.77
C ASN A 143 54.91 -44.04 0.53
N HIS A 144 53.59 -43.97 0.59
CA HIS A 144 52.74 -43.46 -0.48
C HIS A 144 51.54 -42.73 0.12
N SER A 145 50.89 -41.91 -0.70
CA SER A 145 49.67 -41.20 -0.33
C SER A 145 48.54 -41.56 -1.28
N HIS A 146 47.31 -41.43 -0.78
CA HIS A 146 46.10 -41.50 -1.59
C HIS A 146 45.42 -40.14 -1.63
N SER A 147 44.80 -39.81 -2.76
CA SER A 147 43.91 -38.67 -2.85
C SER A 147 42.50 -39.08 -2.45
N LEU A 148 41.90 -38.35 -1.52
CA LEU A 148 40.49 -38.47 -1.17
C LEU A 148 39.73 -37.34 -1.87
N SER A 149 38.70 -37.69 -2.65
CA SER A 149 37.80 -36.72 -3.27
C SER A 149 36.36 -37.15 -3.09
N GLY A 150 35.46 -36.19 -2.93
CA GLY A 150 34.04 -36.43 -2.75
C GLY A 150 33.25 -35.13 -2.84
N THR A 151 31.97 -35.24 -3.17
CA THR A 151 31.03 -34.13 -3.19
C THR A 151 29.98 -34.38 -2.13
N ALA A 152 29.66 -33.36 -1.33
CA ALA A 152 28.57 -33.46 -0.36
C ALA A 152 27.23 -33.68 -1.08
N ALA A 153 26.30 -34.37 -0.42
CA ALA A 153 24.93 -34.50 -0.92
C ALA A 153 24.23 -33.13 -0.98
N SER A 154 23.27 -32.97 -1.91
CA SER A 154 22.50 -31.73 -2.04
C SER A 154 21.64 -31.46 -0.80
N ALA A 155 21.80 -30.28 -0.20
CA ALA A 155 21.06 -29.80 0.96
C ALA A 155 20.91 -28.27 0.92
N GLY A 156 20.11 -27.70 1.83
CA GLY A 156 19.99 -26.24 2.00
C GLY A 156 18.77 -25.58 1.38
N ALA A 157 17.83 -26.35 0.80
CA ALA A 157 16.53 -25.83 0.39
C ALA A 157 15.75 -25.37 1.63
N HIS A 158 15.45 -24.08 1.71
CA HIS A 158 14.69 -23.49 2.81
C HIS A 158 13.88 -22.29 2.30
N ALA A 159 12.88 -21.88 3.07
CA ALA A 159 12.06 -20.71 2.80
C ALA A 159 11.99 -19.81 4.04
N HIS A 160 11.84 -18.51 3.82
CA HIS A 160 11.64 -17.52 4.87
C HIS A 160 10.24 -16.93 4.76
N THR A 161 9.65 -16.57 5.90
CA THR A 161 8.39 -15.82 5.96
C THR A 161 8.68 -14.38 6.38
N VAL A 162 8.11 -13.40 5.67
CA VAL A 162 8.27 -11.97 5.99
C VAL A 162 6.91 -11.38 6.33
N GLY A 163 6.74 -10.88 7.56
CA GLY A 163 5.56 -10.12 7.95
C GLY A 163 5.64 -8.68 7.45
N ILE A 164 4.67 -8.22 6.65
CA ILE A 164 4.64 -6.86 6.10
C ILE A 164 3.91 -5.88 7.02
N GLY A 165 2.76 -6.27 7.56
CA GLY A 165 1.95 -5.47 8.48
C GLY A 165 0.83 -4.65 7.81
N ALA A 166 0.04 -3.98 8.65
CA ALA A 166 -1.09 -3.15 8.23
C ALA A 166 -0.65 -1.68 8.02
N HIS A 167 -1.38 -0.96 7.17
CA HIS A 167 -1.18 0.47 6.98
C HIS A 167 -2.50 1.17 6.64
N THR A 168 -2.54 2.49 6.83
CA THR A 168 -3.67 3.36 6.46
C THR A 168 -3.14 4.61 5.75
N HIS A 169 -4.00 5.24 4.97
CA HIS A 169 -3.72 6.51 4.30
C HIS A 169 -4.72 7.58 4.77
N SER A 170 -4.32 8.84 4.70
CA SER A 170 -5.21 9.98 4.80
C SER A 170 -5.48 10.57 3.42
N VAL A 171 -6.68 11.09 3.21
CA VAL A 171 -7.07 11.78 1.96
C VAL A 171 -7.68 13.11 2.32
N ALA A 172 -7.09 14.20 1.82
CA ALA A 172 -7.66 15.53 1.97
C ALA A 172 -8.80 15.73 0.95
N ILE A 173 -10.00 16.05 1.44
CA ILE A 173 -11.18 16.28 0.57
C ILE A 173 -11.27 17.74 0.11
N GLY A 174 -10.89 18.69 0.98
CA GLY A 174 -10.93 20.13 0.69
C GLY A 174 -12.29 20.79 0.95
N SER A 175 -12.36 22.10 0.68
CA SER A 175 -13.57 22.92 0.84
C SER A 175 -14.46 22.88 -0.40
N HIS A 176 -15.77 22.97 -0.21
CA HIS A 176 -16.75 23.11 -1.27
C HIS A 176 -17.91 24.01 -0.81
N GLY A 177 -18.82 24.36 -1.72
CA GLY A 177 -19.99 25.20 -1.43
C GLY A 177 -21.20 24.85 -2.29
N HIS A 178 -22.29 25.55 -2.05
CA HIS A 178 -23.57 25.36 -2.76
C HIS A 178 -24.15 26.70 -3.19
N THR A 179 -24.87 26.69 -4.31
CA THR A 179 -25.73 27.80 -4.71
C THR A 179 -27.10 27.64 -4.05
N ILE A 180 -27.59 28.69 -3.40
CA ILE A 180 -28.90 28.71 -2.75
C ILE A 180 -29.82 29.65 -3.52
N THR A 181 -31.06 29.21 -3.77
CA THR A 181 -32.12 30.02 -4.38
C THR A 181 -33.30 30.10 -3.42
N VAL A 182 -33.74 31.32 -3.13
CA VAL A 182 -34.98 31.58 -2.37
C VAL A 182 -36.04 31.99 -3.37
N ASN A 183 -37.08 31.17 -3.50
CA ASN A 183 -38.17 31.44 -4.43
C ASN A 183 -39.04 32.61 -3.95
N ALA A 184 -39.63 33.34 -4.89
CA ALA A 184 -40.58 34.39 -4.57
C ALA A 184 -41.80 33.84 -3.82
N ALA A 185 -42.24 34.55 -2.78
CA ALA A 185 -43.42 34.21 -2.00
C ALA A 185 -44.22 35.49 -1.71
N GLY A 186 -45.52 35.45 -1.98
CA GLY A 186 -46.43 36.58 -1.78
C GLY A 186 -47.57 36.62 -2.79
N ASN A 187 -48.42 37.64 -2.64
CA ASN A 187 -49.51 37.96 -3.57
C ASN A 187 -49.05 39.02 -4.60
N ALA A 188 -49.91 39.35 -5.56
CA ALA A 188 -49.64 40.40 -6.55
C ALA A 188 -49.59 41.82 -5.93
N GLU A 189 -50.26 42.04 -4.79
CA GLU A 189 -50.30 43.32 -4.08
C GLU A 189 -50.02 43.11 -2.59
N ASN A 190 -49.35 44.08 -1.95
CA ASN A 190 -49.19 44.14 -0.50
C ASN A 190 -50.39 44.84 0.14
N THR A 191 -51.27 44.05 0.75
CA THR A 191 -52.53 44.52 1.32
C THR A 191 -52.56 44.46 2.85
N VAL A 192 -53.18 45.45 3.48
CA VAL A 192 -53.72 45.32 4.84
C VAL A 192 -55.18 44.87 4.77
N LYS A 193 -55.75 44.40 5.88
CA LYS A 193 -57.19 44.13 5.94
C LYS A 193 -57.96 45.39 5.56
N ASN A 194 -58.83 45.29 4.56
CA ASN A 194 -59.58 46.41 3.99
C ASN A 194 -61.00 45.98 3.58
N ILE A 195 -61.87 46.95 3.34
CA ILE A 195 -63.23 46.76 2.83
C ILE A 195 -63.41 47.72 1.65
N ALA A 196 -63.97 47.24 0.55
CA ALA A 196 -64.20 48.04 -0.64
C ALA A 196 -65.37 49.02 -0.45
N PHE A 197 -65.14 50.29 -0.73
CA PHE A 197 -66.18 51.32 -0.83
C PHE A 197 -66.01 52.09 -2.14
N ASN A 198 -67.12 52.57 -2.69
CA ASN A 198 -67.09 53.48 -3.84
C ASN A 198 -66.76 54.89 -3.34
N TYR A 199 -65.60 55.41 -3.73
CA TYR A 199 -65.28 56.82 -3.52
C TYR A 199 -66.12 57.69 -4.45
N ILE A 200 -66.85 58.63 -3.84
CA ILE A 200 -67.64 59.64 -4.55
C ILE A 200 -67.22 61.04 -4.10
N VAL A 201 -67.43 62.02 -4.97
CA VAL A 201 -67.21 63.44 -4.65
C VAL A 201 -68.45 64.24 -5.00
N ARG A 202 -68.84 65.17 -4.12
CA ARG A 202 -69.95 66.09 -4.36
C ARG A 202 -69.54 67.16 -5.37
N LEU A 203 -70.38 67.43 -6.36
CA LEU A 203 -70.10 68.39 -7.43
C LEU A 203 -70.33 69.87 -7.01
N ALA A 204 -71.37 70.16 -6.21
CA ALA A 204 -71.75 71.53 -5.80
C ALA A 204 -72.28 71.60 -4.37
#